data_AF-A0A6M1LID0-F1
#
_entry.id   AF-A0A6M1LID0-F1
#
_cell.length_a   1.000
_cell.length_b   1.000
_cell.length_c   1.000
_cell.angle_alpha   90.00
_cell.angle_beta   90.00
_cell.angle_gamma   90.00
#
_symmetry.space_group_name_H-M   'P 1'
#
loop_
_entity.id
_entity.type
_entity.pdbx_description
1 polymer ?
#
loop_
_entity_poly.entity_id
_entity_poly.type
_entity_poly.pdbx_seq_one_letter_code
_entity_poly.pdbx_strand_id
1 'polypeptide(L)'
;MRRLLPALLVLLAACDEAAPPPHLHVAGGDAARGRAAMTELGCGACHRIPGVGNARAMVGPPLDDYAQRGYVAGVLPNRPGNLVSFLLDPPSIRPGTAMPYLGLTDGQARDMAAYLYTLGAPGAAAWPPGRQPSRSVGDGGPTERPPPRTAP
;
A
#
# COMPACT_ATOMS: atom_id res chain seq x y z
N MET A 1 -44.04 -12.88 -40.74
CA MET A 1 -44.39 -12.73 -39.31
C MET A 1 -43.10 -12.40 -38.55
N ARG A 2 -43.10 -11.28 -37.81
CA ARG A 2 -41.93 -10.56 -37.28
C ARG A 2 -41.19 -11.41 -36.23
N ARG A 3 -39.88 -11.57 -36.40
CA ARG A 3 -38.95 -12.05 -35.37
C ARG A 3 -38.69 -10.92 -34.39
N LEU A 4 -38.90 -11.14 -33.10
CA LEU A 4 -38.36 -10.29 -32.03
C LEU A 4 -38.01 -11.18 -30.83
N LEU A 5 -36.75 -11.64 -30.80
CA LEU A 5 -36.06 -12.07 -29.59
C LEU A 5 -35.51 -10.78 -28.95
N PRO A 6 -35.90 -10.36 -27.74
CA PRO A 6 -35.15 -9.33 -27.06
C PRO A 6 -33.91 -9.98 -26.46
N ALA A 7 -32.76 -9.68 -27.06
CA ALA A 7 -31.45 -9.89 -26.43
C ALA A 7 -31.42 -9.03 -25.16
N LEU A 8 -31.57 -9.69 -24.01
CA LEU A 8 -31.39 -9.09 -22.70
C LEU A 8 -29.88 -8.81 -22.54
N LEU A 9 -29.48 -7.58 -22.86
CA LEU A 9 -28.15 -7.05 -22.59
C LEU A 9 -27.94 -7.03 -21.07
N VAL A 10 -27.21 -8.02 -20.56
CA VAL A 10 -26.66 -7.99 -19.21
C VAL A 10 -25.53 -6.96 -19.22
N LEU A 11 -25.82 -5.73 -18.79
CA LEU A 11 -24.79 -4.78 -18.37
C LEU A 11 -24.19 -5.31 -17.05
N LEU A 12 -23.11 -6.08 -17.15
CA LEU A 12 -22.19 -6.29 -16.06
C LEU A 12 -21.55 -4.94 -15.73
N ALA A 13 -22.12 -4.23 -14.75
CA ALA A 13 -21.38 -3.23 -14.01
C ALA A 13 -20.21 -3.96 -13.35
N ALA A 14 -19.03 -3.90 -13.98
CA ALA A 14 -17.79 -4.25 -13.31
C ALA A 14 -17.71 -3.32 -12.10
N CYS A 15 -17.83 -3.88 -10.91
CA CYS A 15 -17.42 -3.21 -9.69
C CYS A 15 -15.91 -2.99 -9.84
N ASP A 16 -15.53 -1.85 -10.39
CA ASP A 16 -14.18 -1.36 -10.35
C ASP A 16 -13.89 -1.18 -8.85
N GLU A 17 -13.21 -2.15 -8.24
CA GLU A 17 -12.49 -1.93 -6.99
C GLU A 17 -11.52 -0.79 -7.33
N ALA A 18 -11.94 0.43 -7.03
CA ALA A 18 -11.29 1.64 -7.51
C ALA A 18 -9.78 1.52 -7.28
N ALA A 19 -9.03 1.40 -8.39
CA ALA A 19 -7.61 1.17 -8.32
C ALA A 19 -6.93 2.27 -7.48
N PRO A 20 -5.88 1.92 -6.71
CA PRO A 20 -5.15 2.93 -5.95
C PRO A 20 -4.69 4.07 -6.87
N PRO A 21 -4.65 5.32 -6.36
CA PRO A 21 -4.19 6.45 -7.16
C PRO A 21 -2.75 6.20 -7.66
N PRO A 22 -2.35 6.77 -8.82
CA PRO A 22 -1.10 6.41 -9.49
C PRO A 22 0.17 6.51 -8.63
N HIS A 23 0.19 7.41 -7.65
CA HIS A 23 1.34 7.58 -6.75
C HIS A 23 1.50 6.46 -5.69
N LEU A 24 0.48 5.62 -5.51
CA LEU A 24 0.49 4.45 -4.65
C LEU A 24 0.64 3.14 -5.46
N HIS A 25 0.82 3.24 -6.78
CA HIS A 25 1.07 2.06 -7.60
C HIS A 25 2.42 1.43 -7.26
N VAL A 26 2.42 0.12 -6.98
CA VAL A 26 3.62 -0.65 -6.64
C VAL A 26 4.10 -1.42 -7.87
N ALA A 27 5.20 -0.97 -8.46
CA ALA A 27 5.75 -1.61 -9.66
C ALA A 27 6.08 -3.09 -9.41
N GLY A 28 5.48 -3.98 -10.22
CA GLY A 28 5.66 -5.43 -10.11
C GLY A 28 4.86 -6.09 -8.99
N GLY A 29 4.04 -5.34 -8.25
CA GLY A 29 3.16 -5.88 -7.22
C GLY A 29 1.80 -6.34 -7.77
N ASP A 30 1.25 -7.39 -7.15
CA ASP A 30 -0.07 -7.94 -7.41
C ASP A 30 -0.86 -8.06 -6.11
N ALA A 31 -1.96 -7.33 -6.02
CA ALA A 31 -2.78 -7.25 -4.81
C ALA A 31 -3.42 -8.60 -4.43
N ALA A 32 -3.79 -9.43 -5.42
CA ALA A 32 -4.40 -10.73 -5.15
C ALA A 32 -3.38 -11.71 -4.54
N ARG A 33 -2.15 -11.73 -5.08
CA ARG A 33 -1.04 -12.47 -4.47
C ARG A 33 -0.67 -11.92 -3.10
N GLY A 34 -0.71 -10.60 -2.91
CA GLY A 34 -0.43 -9.94 -1.63
C GLY A 34 -1.37 -10.39 -0.53
N ARG A 35 -2.68 -10.41 -0.80
CA ARG A 35 -3.70 -10.91 0.12
C ARG A 35 -3.48 -12.38 0.52
N ALA A 36 -3.14 -13.22 -0.45
CA ALA A 36 -2.85 -14.63 -0.21
C ALA A 36 -1.61 -14.78 0.69
N ALA A 37 -0.52 -14.11 0.34
CA ALA A 37 0.72 -14.12 1.11
C ALA A 37 0.53 -13.63 2.55
N MET A 38 -0.28 -12.58 2.79
CA MET A 38 -0.58 -12.12 4.15
C MET A 38 -1.35 -13.14 4.99
N THR A 39 -2.17 -13.96 4.34
CA THR A 39 -2.89 -15.07 5.01
C THR A 39 -1.89 -16.15 5.42
N GLU A 40 -1.04 -16.58 4.49
CA GLU A 40 -0.06 -17.65 4.68
C GLU A 40 1.03 -17.29 5.70
N LEU A 41 1.51 -16.03 5.67
CA LEU A 41 2.59 -15.54 6.52
C LEU A 41 2.08 -14.98 7.86
N GLY A 42 0.78 -15.15 8.16
CA GLY A 42 0.23 -14.90 9.49
C GLY A 42 0.10 -13.43 9.87
N CYS A 43 0.00 -12.51 8.91
CA CYS A 43 -0.16 -11.07 9.21
C CYS A 43 -1.41 -10.79 10.08
N GLY A 44 -2.44 -11.63 9.95
CA GLY A 44 -3.66 -11.58 10.75
C GLY A 44 -3.49 -11.90 12.24
N ALA A 45 -2.36 -12.47 12.66
CA ALA A 45 -2.05 -12.72 14.07
C ALA A 45 -1.81 -11.43 14.86
N CYS A 46 -1.42 -10.35 14.17
CA CYS A 46 -1.18 -9.05 14.79
C CYS A 46 -2.16 -7.97 14.33
N HIS A 47 -2.57 -8.01 13.06
CA HIS A 47 -3.39 -6.96 12.46
C HIS A 47 -4.81 -7.40 12.16
N ARG A 48 -5.73 -6.44 12.20
CA ARG A 48 -6.98 -6.52 11.47
C ARG A 48 -6.73 -6.09 10.02
N ILE A 49 -7.13 -6.94 9.08
CA ILE A 49 -6.92 -6.71 7.65
C ILE A 49 -8.17 -7.17 6.90
N PRO A 50 -8.97 -6.25 6.31
CA PRO A 50 -10.09 -6.64 5.46
C PRO A 50 -9.65 -7.62 4.37
N GLY A 51 -10.48 -8.60 4.06
CA GLY A 51 -10.22 -9.61 3.02
C GLY A 51 -9.17 -10.68 3.34
N VAL A 52 -8.42 -10.57 4.45
CA VAL A 52 -7.48 -11.61 4.92
C VAL A 52 -8.15 -12.48 5.97
N GLY A 53 -8.06 -13.80 5.79
CA GLY A 53 -8.74 -14.77 6.66
C GLY A 53 -8.30 -14.66 8.13
N ASN A 54 -9.28 -14.62 9.05
CA ASN A 54 -9.06 -14.54 10.50
C ASN A 54 -8.17 -13.38 11.01
N ALA A 55 -7.92 -12.37 10.17
CA ALA A 55 -7.17 -11.18 10.55
C ALA A 55 -8.02 -10.22 11.37
N ARG A 56 -8.13 -10.46 12.68
CA ARG A 56 -8.93 -9.67 13.63
C ARG A 56 -8.13 -9.21 14.85
N ALA A 57 -6.83 -9.50 14.89
CA ALA A 57 -5.97 -9.12 16.00
C ALA A 57 -5.73 -7.61 16.05
N MET A 58 -5.36 -7.12 17.23
CA MET A 58 -5.15 -5.69 17.51
C MET A 58 -3.80 -5.44 18.19
N VAL A 59 -2.83 -6.36 18.05
CA VAL A 59 -1.46 -6.18 18.53
C VAL A 59 -0.77 -5.09 17.71
N GLY A 60 -0.94 -5.15 16.39
CA GLY A 60 -0.63 -4.06 15.47
C GLY A 60 -1.87 -3.21 15.19
N PRO A 61 -1.70 -1.99 14.65
CA PRO A 61 -2.82 -1.13 14.30
C PRO A 61 -3.67 -1.73 13.16
N PRO A 62 -4.99 -1.46 13.13
CA PRO A 62 -5.91 -1.94 12.10
C PRO A 62 -5.57 -1.36 10.71
N LEU A 63 -5.53 -2.18 9.65
CA LEU A 63 -5.05 -1.78 8.30
C LEU A 63 -6.19 -1.43 7.31
N ASP A 64 -7.41 -1.27 7.79
CA ASP A 64 -8.64 -1.15 6.98
C ASP A 64 -8.59 0.00 5.96
N ASP A 65 -7.98 1.13 6.33
CA ASP A 65 -7.86 2.33 5.50
C ASP A 65 -6.38 2.68 5.22
N TYR A 66 -5.55 1.66 5.00
CA TYR A 66 -4.10 1.86 4.93
C TYR A 66 -3.68 2.89 3.87
N ALA A 67 -4.34 2.93 2.70
CA ALA A 67 -4.03 3.87 1.62
C ALA A 67 -4.16 5.34 2.03
N GLN A 68 -4.92 5.64 3.07
CA GLN A 68 -5.16 7.01 3.55
C GLN A 68 -4.08 7.48 4.54
N ARG A 69 -3.19 6.59 4.99
CA ARG A 69 -2.17 6.91 5.98
C ARG A 69 -1.09 7.79 5.38
N GLY A 70 -0.64 8.79 6.13
CA GLY A 70 0.48 9.63 5.72
C GLY A 70 1.87 9.03 5.97
N TYR A 71 1.97 8.06 6.88
CA TYR A 71 3.25 7.49 7.29
C TYR A 71 3.23 5.95 7.40
N VAL A 72 4.31 5.31 6.96
CA VAL A 72 4.62 3.91 7.21
C VAL A 72 5.05 3.78 8.67
N ALA A 73 4.08 3.32 9.45
CA ALA A 73 4.10 3.18 10.90
C ALA A 73 4.77 4.37 11.65
N GLY A 74 4.49 5.58 11.17
CA GLY A 74 4.81 6.82 11.88
C GLY A 74 6.23 7.36 11.68
N VAL A 75 7.06 6.77 10.82
CA VAL A 75 8.47 7.20 10.67
C VAL A 75 8.87 7.55 9.23
N LEU A 76 8.31 6.88 8.23
CA LEU A 76 8.56 7.20 6.81
C LEU A 76 7.29 7.72 6.14
N PRO A 77 7.37 8.65 5.17
CA PRO A 77 6.21 9.00 4.34
C PRO A 77 5.62 7.77 3.65
N ASN A 78 4.30 7.66 3.58
CA ASN A 78 3.64 6.53 2.94
C ASN A 78 3.79 6.58 1.41
N ARG A 79 4.74 5.82 0.89
CA ARG A 79 5.02 5.63 -0.54
C ARG A 79 5.42 4.19 -0.81
N PRO A 80 5.21 3.67 -2.04
CA PRO A 80 5.53 2.30 -2.40
C PRO A 80 6.90 1.81 -1.94
N GLY A 81 7.97 2.53 -2.26
CA GLY A 81 9.33 2.14 -1.86
C GLY A 81 9.50 2.03 -0.34
N ASN A 82 9.03 3.02 0.42
CA ASN A 82 9.13 3.04 1.88
C ASN A 82 8.33 1.89 2.52
N LEU A 83 7.15 1.58 2.00
CA LEU A 83 6.35 0.47 2.50
C LEU A 83 7.03 -0.86 2.23
N VAL A 84 7.51 -1.07 1.00
CA VAL A 84 8.26 -2.29 0.63
C VAL A 84 9.50 -2.45 1.53
N SER A 85 10.30 -1.41 1.72
CA SER A 85 11.47 -1.45 2.61
C SER A 85 11.10 -1.78 4.06
N PHE A 86 10.02 -1.17 4.58
CA PHE A 86 9.55 -1.47 5.93
C PHE A 86 9.06 -2.92 6.07
N LEU A 87 8.37 -3.47 5.07
CA LEU A 87 7.91 -4.85 5.09
C LEU A 87 9.07 -5.85 5.06
N LEU A 88 10.14 -5.54 4.34
CA LEU A 88 11.34 -6.37 4.26
C LEU A 88 12.09 -6.44 5.58
N ASP A 89 12.25 -5.30 6.28
CA ASP A 89 12.98 -5.24 7.55
C ASP A 89 12.40 -4.16 8.50
N PRO A 90 11.32 -4.49 9.23
CA PRO A 90 10.68 -3.52 10.12
C PRO A 90 11.59 -2.98 11.24
N PRO A 91 12.40 -3.81 11.94
CA PRO A 91 13.28 -3.34 13.02
C PRO A 91 14.38 -2.38 12.57
N SER A 92 14.92 -2.49 11.34
CA SER A 92 15.93 -1.54 10.87
C SER A 92 15.35 -0.16 10.54
N ILE A 93 14.08 -0.11 10.11
CA ILE A 93 13.37 1.14 9.81
C ILE A 93 12.76 1.78 11.07
N ARG A 94 12.20 0.98 11.98
CA ARG A 94 11.70 1.44 13.29
C ARG A 94 12.28 0.58 14.41
N PRO A 95 13.40 0.99 15.00
CA PRO A 95 13.95 0.34 16.18
C PRO A 95 12.90 0.24 17.30
N GLY A 96 12.79 -0.94 17.91
CA GLY A 96 11.82 -1.22 18.98
C GLY A 96 10.39 -1.52 18.51
N THR A 97 10.14 -1.61 17.19
CA THR A 97 8.83 -2.06 16.70
C THR A 97 8.58 -3.53 17.05
N ALA A 98 7.34 -3.86 17.44
CA ALA A 98 6.93 -5.25 17.70
C ALA A 98 6.76 -6.11 16.43
N MET A 99 6.77 -5.49 15.25
CA MET A 99 6.69 -6.21 13.98
C MET A 99 8.05 -6.87 13.71
N PRO A 100 8.13 -8.21 13.62
CA PRO A 100 9.40 -8.90 13.46
C PRO A 100 9.90 -8.86 12.01
N TYR A 101 11.15 -9.26 11.81
CA TYR A 101 11.63 -9.66 10.48
C TYR A 101 10.92 -10.95 10.05
N LEU A 102 10.14 -10.89 8.98
CA LEU A 102 9.30 -11.99 8.48
C LEU A 102 9.98 -12.85 7.40
N GLY A 103 11.19 -12.47 6.95
CA GLY A 103 11.89 -13.19 5.88
C GLY A 103 11.20 -13.08 4.52
N LEU A 104 10.53 -11.96 4.25
CA LEU A 104 9.85 -11.73 2.97
C LEU A 104 10.86 -11.62 1.83
N THR A 105 10.49 -12.14 0.66
CA THR A 105 11.14 -11.77 -0.61
C THR A 105 10.68 -10.39 -1.06
N ASP A 106 11.47 -9.73 -1.92
CA ASP A 106 11.09 -8.45 -2.54
C ASP A 106 9.74 -8.53 -3.28
N GLY A 107 9.49 -9.65 -3.98
CA GLY A 107 8.20 -9.88 -4.66
C GLY A 107 7.02 -9.97 -3.69
N GLN A 108 7.16 -10.71 -2.59
CA GLN A 108 6.12 -10.78 -1.56
C GLN A 108 5.85 -9.40 -0.94
N ALA A 109 6.90 -8.64 -0.62
CA ALA A 109 6.75 -7.30 -0.05
C ALA A 109 6.02 -6.35 -1.02
N ARG A 110 6.31 -6.41 -2.32
CA ARG A 110 5.61 -5.62 -3.35
C ARG A 110 4.16 -6.03 -3.51
N ASP A 111 3.88 -7.32 -3.57
CA ASP A 111 2.52 -7.86 -3.67
C ASP A 111 1.68 -7.44 -2.45
N MET A 112 2.25 -7.55 -1.25
CA MET A 112 1.63 -7.11 -0.01
C MET A 112 1.38 -5.59 0.01
N ALA A 113 2.37 -4.78 -0.39
CA ALA A 113 2.21 -3.34 -0.49
C ALA A 113 1.09 -2.96 -1.48
N ALA A 114 1.03 -3.65 -2.63
CA ALA A 114 -0.02 -3.44 -3.62
C ALA A 114 -1.41 -3.71 -3.03
N TYR A 115 -1.55 -4.78 -2.24
CA TYR A 115 -2.80 -5.08 -1.54
C TYR A 115 -3.14 -4.01 -0.49
N LEU A 116 -2.19 -3.60 0.35
CA LEU A 116 -2.46 -2.57 1.36
C LEU A 116 -2.93 -1.25 0.75
N TYR A 117 -2.47 -0.91 -0.45
CA TYR A 117 -2.94 0.29 -1.13
C TYR A 117 -4.33 0.19 -1.76
N THR A 118 -4.93 -1.00 -1.88
CA THR A 118 -6.36 -1.11 -2.23
C THR A 118 -7.28 -0.80 -1.04
N LEU A 119 -6.77 -0.93 0.18
CA LEU A 119 -7.53 -0.75 1.42
C LEU A 119 -7.80 0.74 1.70
N GLY A 120 -9.08 1.13 1.63
CA GLY A 120 -9.53 2.52 1.81
C GLY A 120 -9.34 3.41 0.58
N ALA A 121 -9.04 2.85 -0.59
CA ALA A 121 -8.80 3.59 -1.84
C ALA A 121 -9.99 4.43 -2.37
N PRO A 122 -11.28 4.01 -2.25
CA PRO A 122 -12.43 4.78 -2.76
C PRO A 122 -12.68 6.14 -2.07
N GLY A 123 -11.81 6.57 -1.14
CA GLY A 123 -11.86 7.87 -0.46
C GLY A 123 -10.48 8.40 -0.01
N ALA A 124 -9.38 7.91 -0.61
CA ALA A 124 -8.04 8.25 -0.13
C ALA A 124 -7.61 9.68 -0.52
N ALA A 125 -7.81 10.64 0.39
CA ALA A 125 -7.02 11.86 0.41
C ALA A 125 -5.67 11.56 1.10
N ALA A 126 -4.59 11.46 0.31
CA ALA A 126 -3.25 11.25 0.85
C ALA A 126 -2.83 12.40 1.77
N TRP A 127 -2.37 12.08 2.98
CA TRP A 127 -1.86 13.06 3.95
C TRP A 127 -0.32 13.11 3.93
N PRO A 128 0.33 14.30 3.99
CA PRO A 128 -0.27 15.63 3.99
C PRO A 128 -0.68 16.10 2.58
N PRO A 129 -1.69 16.98 2.47
CA PRO A 129 -1.98 17.70 1.24
C PRO A 129 -0.84 18.70 0.95
N GLY A 130 0.03 18.36 0.01
CA GLY A 130 1.18 19.18 -0.37
C GLY A 130 2.33 18.30 -0.87
N ARG A 131 3.04 18.80 -1.88
CA ARG A 131 4.05 18.10 -2.67
C ARG A 131 4.98 17.25 -1.80
N GLN A 132 4.64 15.97 -1.72
CA GLN A 132 5.52 14.92 -1.25
C GLN A 132 6.83 15.04 -2.06
N PRO A 133 8.03 15.22 -1.44
CA PRO A 133 9.28 15.31 -2.20
C PRO A 133 9.40 14.11 -3.15
N SER A 134 9.71 14.37 -4.41
CA SER A 134 9.65 13.38 -5.49
C SER A 134 10.68 12.24 -5.38
N ARG A 135 11.53 12.27 -4.35
CA ARG A 135 12.59 11.29 -4.13
C ARG A 135 12.48 10.72 -2.72
N SER A 136 12.57 9.40 -2.61
CA SER A 136 12.77 8.70 -1.35
C SER A 136 14.17 8.98 -0.81
N VAL A 137 14.33 8.89 0.51
CA VAL A 137 15.67 8.78 1.11
C VAL A 137 16.20 7.40 0.68
N GLY A 138 17.02 7.37 -0.37
CA GLY A 138 17.60 6.13 -0.92
C GLY A 138 17.62 6.02 -2.45
N ASP A 139 16.89 6.87 -3.18
CA ASP A 139 16.69 6.68 -4.64
C ASP A 139 17.87 7.10 -5.53
N GLY A 140 19.05 7.42 -4.98
CA GLY A 140 20.28 7.59 -5.75
C GLY A 140 20.27 8.64 -6.89
N GLY A 141 19.33 9.59 -6.91
CA GLY A 141 19.28 10.65 -7.93
C GLY A 141 20.41 11.68 -7.78
N PRO A 142 20.88 12.31 -8.88
CA PRO A 142 22.00 13.25 -8.85
C PRO A 142 21.72 14.39 -7.86
N THR A 143 22.73 14.69 -7.03
CA THR A 143 22.70 15.67 -5.95
C THR A 143 22.60 17.08 -6.52
N GLU A 144 21.38 17.55 -6.74
CA GLU A 144 21.14 18.93 -7.10
C GLU A 144 21.41 19.80 -5.88
N ARG A 145 22.48 20.59 -5.95
CA ARG A 145 22.93 21.49 -4.89
C ARG A 145 21.81 22.51 -4.60
N PRO A 146 21.37 22.68 -3.34
CA PRO A 146 20.34 23.66 -3.03
C PRO A 146 20.82 25.08 -3.38
N PRO A 147 19.90 25.99 -3.79
CA PRO A 147 20.26 27.36 -4.14
C PRO A 147 20.87 28.09 -2.93
N PRO A 148 21.80 29.04 -3.15
CA PRO A 148 22.40 29.78 -2.06
C PRO A 148 21.33 30.55 -1.30
N ARG A 149 21.34 30.41 0.03
CA ARG A 149 20.49 31.20 0.92
C ARG A 149 20.91 32.67 0.77
N THR A 150 20.03 33.50 0.25
CA THR A 150 20.15 34.96 0.38
C THR A 150 19.88 35.32 1.83
N ALA A 151 20.92 35.78 2.54
CA ALA A 151 20.78 36.38 3.86
C ALA A 151 20.17 37.79 3.73
N PRO A 152 19.39 38.27 4.73
CA PRO A 152 19.01 39.67 4.83
C PRO A 152 20.20 40.57 5.16
#